data_AF-A0A4V1IYK9-F1
#
_entry.id   AF-A0A4V1IYK9-F1
#
_cell.length_a   1.000
_cell.length_b   1.000
_cell.length_c   1.000
_cell.angle_alpha   90.00
_cell.angle_beta   90.00
_cell.angle_gamma   90.00
#
_symmetry.space_group_name_H-M   'P 1'
#
loop_
_entity.id
_entity.type
_entity.pdbx_description
1 polymer ?
#
loop_
_entity_poly.entity_id
_entity_poly.type
_entity_poly.pdbx_seq_one_letter_code
_entity_poly.pdbx_strand_id
1 'polypeptide(L)'
;LQVGSTKVFTMPISDSGNLKWNEQFDFPLTEKDHVPSIRFRLYDQDKLRKRRYGELDIPIESLFRYSPVGDACAYDDPDNGPAWYELSPSKIGQVVSGSLQLKIGFIQ
;
A
#
# COMPACT_ATOMS: atom_id res chain seq x y z
N LEU A 1 1.09 1.75 6.59
CA LEU A 1 2.06 1.47 5.52
C LEU A 1 3.42 1.15 6.14
N GLN A 2 4.12 0.16 5.61
CA GLN A 2 5.46 -0.24 6.05
C GLN A 2 6.38 -0.39 4.84
N VAL A 3 7.57 0.21 4.92
CA VAL A 3 8.66 0.08 3.94
C VAL A 3 9.93 -0.20 4.74
N GLY A 4 10.51 -1.40 4.56
CA GLY A 4 11.62 -1.86 5.38
C GLY A 4 11.27 -1.88 6.88
N SER A 5 12.06 -1.17 7.68
CA SER A 5 11.85 -0.97 9.13
C SER A 5 10.86 0.17 9.45
N THR A 6 10.63 1.09 8.51
CA THR A 6 9.80 2.28 8.70
C THR A 6 8.32 1.95 8.61
N LYS A 7 7.53 2.49 9.54
CA LYS A 7 6.07 2.33 9.59
C LYS A 7 5.41 3.68 9.75
N VAL A 8 4.40 3.94 8.93
CA VAL A 8 3.54 5.13 9.00
C VAL A 8 2.08 4.72 9.04
N PHE A 9 1.25 5.58 9.65
CA PHE A 9 -0.18 5.37 9.81
C PHE A 9 -0.90 6.59 9.28
N THR A 10 -1.96 6.37 8.51
CA THR A 10 -2.88 7.41 8.07
C THR A 10 -3.85 7.80 9.19
N MET A 11 -4.55 8.90 8.99
CA MET A 11 -5.69 9.23 9.86
C MET A 11 -6.87 8.28 9.60
N PRO A 12 -7.63 7.91 10.65
CA PRO A 12 -8.83 7.09 10.47
C PRO A 12 -9.90 7.86 9.68
N ILE A 13 -10.56 7.19 8.73
CA ILE A 13 -11.69 7.74 7.98
C ILE A 13 -12.98 7.13 8.54
N SER A 14 -13.98 7.98 8.80
CA SER A 14 -15.26 7.57 9.37
C SER A 14 -16.41 7.44 8.36
N ASP A 15 -16.21 7.89 7.12
CA ASP A 15 -17.24 7.83 6.06
C ASP A 15 -17.13 6.54 5.24
N SER A 16 -18.19 5.73 5.24
CA SER A 16 -18.21 4.39 4.66
C SER A 16 -18.53 4.32 3.16
N GLY A 17 -18.90 5.44 2.51
CA GLY A 17 -19.40 5.41 1.12
C GLY A 17 -18.32 5.20 0.06
N ASN A 18 -17.13 5.79 0.25
CA ASN A 18 -15.95 5.63 -0.61
C ASN A 18 -14.71 6.18 0.12
N LEU A 19 -13.99 5.31 0.82
CA LEU A 19 -12.86 5.70 1.67
C LEU A 19 -11.74 6.32 0.82
N LYS A 20 -11.44 7.59 1.06
CA LYS A 20 -10.37 8.34 0.38
C LYS A 20 -9.38 8.88 1.41
N TRP A 21 -8.21 8.25 1.49
CA TRP A 21 -7.11 8.79 2.30
C TRP A 21 -6.44 9.96 1.61
N ASN A 22 -6.12 9.82 0.32
CA ASN A 22 -5.37 10.82 -0.45
C ASN A 22 -4.11 11.31 0.28
N GLU A 23 -3.46 10.43 1.03
CA GLU A 23 -2.22 10.72 1.74
C GLU A 23 -1.02 10.28 0.89
N GLN A 24 0.03 11.10 0.90
CA GLN A 24 1.30 10.81 0.24
C GLN A 24 2.38 10.57 1.31
N PHE A 25 3.24 9.59 1.05
CA PHE A 25 4.34 9.25 1.92
C PHE A 25 5.61 9.05 1.08
N ASP A 26 6.66 9.76 1.45
CA ASP A 26 7.96 9.62 0.84
C ASP A 26 8.87 8.83 1.79
N PHE A 27 9.54 7.80 1.26
CA PHE A 27 10.45 6.96 2.03
C PHE A 27 11.86 7.11 1.45
N PRO A 28 12.81 7.74 2.16
CA PRO A 28 14.19 7.73 1.72
C PRO A 28 14.73 6.31 1.79
N LEU A 29 15.31 5.84 0.69
CA LEU A 29 15.96 4.54 0.59
C LEU A 29 17.46 4.73 0.41
N THR A 30 18.25 3.92 1.10
CA THR A 30 19.70 3.84 0.95
C THR A 30 20.10 2.43 0.49
N GLU A 31 21.31 2.28 -0.05
CA GLU A 31 21.84 0.97 -0.46
C GLU A 31 21.90 -0.06 0.69
N LYS A 32 21.86 0.40 1.95
CA LYS A 32 21.86 -0.45 3.14
C LYS A 32 20.46 -0.94 3.51
N ASP A 33 19.42 -0.34 2.95
CA ASP A 33 18.04 -0.69 3.26
C ASP A 33 17.63 -1.94 2.49
N HIS A 34 17.46 -3.04 3.21
CA HIS A 34 16.89 -4.25 2.66
C HIS A 34 15.37 -4.16 2.67
N VAL A 35 14.78 -3.73 1.55
CA VAL A 35 13.32 -3.60 1.36
C VAL A 35 12.83 -4.67 0.38
N PRO A 36 12.40 -5.84 0.86
CA PRO A 36 11.88 -6.88 -0.04
C PRO A 36 10.50 -6.53 -0.58
N SER A 37 9.71 -5.77 0.19
CA SER A 37 8.34 -5.43 -0.16
C SER A 37 7.83 -4.18 0.58
N ILE A 38 6.78 -3.59 0.01
CA ILE A 38 5.97 -2.52 0.61
C ILE A 38 4.69 -3.15 1.15
N ARG A 39 4.45 -3.02 2.46
CA ARG A 39 3.31 -3.66 3.12
C ARG A 39 2.27 -2.65 3.59
N PHE A 40 1.05 -2.86 3.13
CA PHE A 40 -0.15 -2.15 3.57
C PHE A 40 -0.96 -3.08 4.48
N ARG A 41 -1.41 -2.54 5.61
CA ARG A 41 -2.30 -3.26 6.54
C ARG A 41 -3.45 -2.34 6.86
N LEU A 42 -4.65 -2.80 6.57
CA LEU A 42 -5.88 -2.08 6.86
C LEU A 42 -6.42 -2.55 8.20
N TYR A 43 -6.87 -1.58 8.97
CA TYR A 43 -7.47 -1.82 10.27
C TYR A 43 -8.85 -1.20 10.27
N ASP A 44 -9.81 -1.99 10.74
CA ASP A 44 -11.08 -1.45 11.17
C ASP A 44 -10.88 -0.84 12.56
N GLN A 45 -11.13 0.46 12.67
CA GLN A 45 -11.05 1.21 13.91
C GLN A 45 -12.43 1.25 14.56
N ASP A 46 -12.89 0.08 15.01
CA ASP A 46 -13.99 0.01 15.97
C ASP A 46 -13.52 0.54 17.33
N LYS A 47 -14.37 1.34 17.99
CA LYS A 47 -14.10 2.10 19.24
C LYS A 47 -13.53 1.26 20.39
N LEU A 48 -13.58 -0.06 20.32
CA LEU A 48 -13.18 -0.98 21.39
C LEU A 48 -11.99 -1.89 21.05
N ARG A 49 -11.72 -2.18 19.77
CA ARG A 49 -10.58 -3.04 19.34
C ARG A 49 -10.17 -2.73 17.90
N LYS A 50 -8.89 -2.43 17.66
CA LYS A 50 -8.32 -2.42 16.31
C LYS A 50 -8.27 -3.83 15.75
N ARG A 51 -9.08 -4.13 14.74
CA ARG A 51 -9.08 -5.42 14.04
C ARG A 51 -8.43 -5.25 12.67
N ARG A 52 -7.58 -6.21 12.26
CA ARG A 52 -7.07 -6.22 10.88
C ARG A 52 -8.23 -6.53 9.94
N TYR A 53 -8.46 -5.66 8.96
CA TYR A 53 -9.44 -5.86 7.91
C TYR A 53 -8.85 -6.70 6.77
N GLY A 54 -7.66 -6.33 6.31
CA GLY A 54 -6.94 -7.00 5.23
C GLY A 54 -5.53 -6.47 5.10
N GLU A 55 -4.73 -7.10 4.26
CA GLU A 55 -3.37 -6.65 3.97
C GLU A 55 -3.02 -6.80 2.50
N LEU A 56 -2.02 -6.04 2.08
CA LEU A 56 -1.46 -6.07 0.75
C LEU A 56 0.06 -6.01 0.90
N ASP A 57 0.76 -6.92 0.25
CA ASP A 57 2.22 -6.99 0.26
C ASP A 57 2.71 -6.93 -1.18
N ILE A 58 3.35 -5.83 -1.56
CA ILE A 58 3.84 -5.58 -2.92
C ILE A 58 5.35 -5.78 -2.91
N PRO A 59 5.90 -6.84 -3.54
CA PRO A 59 7.34 -7.01 -3.69
C PRO A 59 7.95 -5.81 -4.42
N ILE A 60 9.08 -5.28 -3.95
CA ILE A 60 9.72 -4.12 -4.60
C ILE A 60 10.06 -4.43 -6.08
N GLU A 61 10.50 -5.66 -6.36
CA GLU A 61 10.80 -6.12 -7.73
C GLU A 61 9.60 -6.01 -8.68
N SER A 62 8.37 -6.12 -8.16
CA SER A 62 7.15 -6.00 -8.97
C SER A 62 6.95 -4.57 -9.50
N LEU A 63 7.48 -3.55 -8.82
CA LEU A 63 7.44 -2.16 -9.30
C LEU A 63 8.28 -1.94 -10.56
N PHE A 64 9.22 -2.84 -10.86
CA PHE A 64 10.08 -2.77 -12.04
C PHE A 64 9.66 -3.71 -13.17
N ARG A 65 9.01 -4.84 -12.86
CA ARG A 65 8.81 -5.94 -13.83
C ARG A 65 7.34 -6.30 -14.07
N TYR A 66 6.46 -5.95 -13.15
CA TYR A 66 5.08 -6.42 -13.12
C TYR A 66 4.13 -5.34 -12.61
N SER A 67 4.47 -4.06 -12.83
CA SER A 67 3.60 -2.99 -12.39
C SER A 67 2.29 -3.07 -13.18
N PRO A 68 1.12 -2.91 -12.53
CA PRO A 68 -0.17 -2.89 -13.23
C PRO A 68 -0.26 -1.79 -14.30
N VAL A 69 0.63 -0.80 -14.23
CA VAL A 69 0.73 0.34 -15.15
C VAL A 69 1.90 0.23 -16.15
N GLY A 70 2.52 -0.94 -16.29
CA GLY A 70 3.56 -1.21 -17.30
C GLY A 70 4.99 -0.98 -16.77
N ASP A 71 5.90 -0.52 -17.63
CA ASP A 71 7.33 -0.36 -17.28
C ASP A 71 7.65 0.97 -16.55
N ALA A 72 6.63 1.82 -16.33
CA ALA A 72 6.76 3.11 -15.67
C ALA A 72 7.04 2.95 -14.17
N CYS A 73 8.30 3.13 -13.77
CA CYS A 73 8.76 2.94 -12.39
C CYS A 73 9.01 4.25 -11.62
N ALA A 74 9.22 5.38 -12.31
CA ALA A 74 9.34 6.69 -11.67
C ALA A 74 7.97 7.22 -11.25
N TYR A 75 7.90 7.97 -10.15
CA TYR A 75 6.63 8.48 -9.62
C TYR A 75 5.99 9.53 -10.53
N ASP A 76 6.80 10.37 -11.16
CA ASP A 76 6.40 11.44 -12.07
C ASP A 76 6.31 11.02 -13.54
N ASP A 77 6.59 9.75 -13.85
CA ASP A 77 6.40 9.18 -15.17
C ASP A 77 4.94 9.38 -15.63
N PRO A 78 4.70 9.95 -16.83
CA PRO A 78 3.34 10.19 -17.33
C PRO A 78 2.51 8.91 -17.47
N ASP A 79 3.16 7.76 -17.67
CA ASP A 79 2.49 6.46 -17.79
C ASP A 79 2.30 5.79 -16.41
N ASN A 80 2.90 6.31 -15.33
CA ASN A 80 2.66 5.83 -13.96
C ASN A 80 1.38 6.43 -13.37
N GLY A 81 0.26 5.80 -13.69
CA GLY A 81 -1.06 6.09 -13.14
C GLY A 81 -1.38 5.38 -11.80
N PRO A 82 -2.45 5.79 -11.12
CA PRO A 82 -2.97 5.02 -9.98
C PRO A 82 -3.53 3.66 -10.43
N ALA A 83 -3.21 2.60 -9.69
CA ALA A 83 -3.65 1.23 -9.95
C ALA A 83 -4.39 0.62 -8.75
N TRP A 84 -5.27 -0.34 -9.03
CA TRP A 84 -6.00 -1.10 -8.01
C TRP A 84 -5.24 -2.36 -7.62
N TYR A 85 -5.12 -2.59 -6.32
CA TYR A 85 -4.48 -3.76 -5.74
C TYR A 85 -5.45 -4.47 -4.80
N GLU A 86 -5.67 -5.77 -5.06
CA GLU A 86 -6.57 -6.59 -4.25
C GLU A 86 -6.03 -6.84 -2.85
N LEU A 87 -6.91 -6.75 -1.86
CA LEU A 87 -6.56 -7.08 -0.48
C LEU A 87 -6.55 -8.60 -0.28
N SER A 88 -5.58 -9.06 0.51
CA SER A 88 -5.45 -10.44 0.94
C SER A 88 -5.85 -10.62 2.41
N PRO A 89 -6.39 -11.81 2.77
CA PRO A 89 -6.59 -12.20 4.16
C PRO A 89 -5.30 -12.18 4.98
N SER A 90 -5.35 -11.62 6.18
CA SER A 90 -4.20 -11.59 7.10
C SER A 90 -4.11 -12.81 8.03
N LYS A 91 -5.14 -13.67 7.99
CA LYS A 91 -5.29 -14.88 8.81
C LYS A 91 -6.05 -15.97 8.05
N ILE A 92 -5.75 -17.23 8.35
CA ILE A 92 -6.50 -18.39 7.83
C ILE A 92 -7.97 -18.26 8.25
N GLY A 93 -8.88 -18.43 7.30
CA GLY A 93 -10.33 -18.35 7.52
C GLY A 93 -10.90 -16.92 7.57
N GLN A 94 -10.07 -15.88 7.43
CA GLN A 94 -10.56 -14.51 7.29
C GLN A 94 -11.07 -14.30 5.86
N VAL A 95 -12.31 -13.84 5.74
CA VAL A 95 -12.86 -13.36 4.46
C VAL A 95 -12.51 -11.88 4.33
N VAL A 96 -11.87 -11.52 3.22
CA VAL A 96 -11.51 -10.14 2.88
C VAL A 96 -12.04 -9.86 1.48
N SER A 97 -12.57 -8.67 1.29
CA SER A 97 -12.98 -8.15 -0.01
C SER A 97 -12.53 -6.71 -0.15
N GLY A 98 -12.46 -6.24 -1.40
CA GLY A 98 -12.09 -4.87 -1.73
C GLY A 98 -10.61 -4.70 -2.06
N SER A 99 -10.31 -3.51 -2.53
CA SER A 99 -9.05 -3.19 -3.20
C SER A 99 -8.58 -1.82 -2.73
N LEU A 100 -7.27 -1.59 -2.80
CA LEU A 100 -6.67 -0.28 -2.56
C LEU A 100 -6.24 0.32 -3.89
N GLN A 101 -6.63 1.58 -4.12
CA GLN A 101 -6.05 2.35 -5.21
C GLN A 101 -4.77 3.03 -4.72
N LEU A 102 -3.66 2.76 -5.39
CA LEU A 102 -2.34 3.29 -5.02
C LEU A 102 -1.63 3.79 -6.28
N LYS A 103 -0.89 4.89 -6.15
CA LYS A 103 0.15 5.29 -7.10
C LYS A 103 1.49 5.17 -6.39
N ILE A 104 2.41 4.40 -6.95
CA ILE A 104 3.71 4.09 -6.35
C ILE A 104 4.77 4.27 -7.42
N GLY A 105 5.90 4.89 -7.07
CA GLY A 105 7.05 5.03 -7.95
C GLY A 105 8.25 5.57 -7.20
N PHE A 106 9.41 5.53 -7.84
CA PHE A 106 10.65 6.12 -7.31
C PHE A 106 10.69 7.61 -7.59
N ILE A 107 11.14 8.38 -6.60
CA ILE A 107 11.40 9.82 -6.72
C ILE A 107 12.91 9.98 -6.88
N GLN A 108 13.34 10.74 -7.90
CA GLN A 108 14.75 11.03 -8.18
C GLN A 108 15.12 12.45 -7.76
#